data_AF-A0A761KWD2-F1
#
_entry.id   AF-A0A761KWD2-F1
#
_cell.length_a   1.000
_cell.length_b   1.000
_cell.length_c   1.000
_cell.angle_alpha   90.00
_cell.angle_beta   90.00
_cell.angle_gamma   90.00
#
_symmetry.space_group_name_H-M   'P 1'
#
loop_
_entity.id
_entity.type
_entity.pdbx_description
1 polymer ?
#
loop_
_entity_poly.entity_id
_entity_poly.type
_entity_poly.pdbx_seq_one_letter_code
_entity_poly.pdbx_strand_id
1 'polypeptide(L)'
;IMQQFGDGLPYERDRVVHEARFYMAQSAEAMLEAGKRLIILKENEPHGEFIKILESELGLAYRTSVRMMQASTKYLSPALKPNVPTLAHLGKAKLFELMTEDDEELAELADGGTVAGLTLDDVDRMSVRELRQALREARETNAAQQRVLADKNEKIDSLSTRLEKKSRIQPPEPDEEVKKLRAEVTALAVEAESAIAVRLSSAFETLCAYCAENMIDTPRDFMAGLVCQLESTARSLRSTFDLPDEPTGNAAPSWLTEPTPQINGLEA
;
A
#
# COMPACT_ATOMS: atom_id res chain seq x y z
N ILE A 1 59.82 11.87 11.39
CA ILE A 1 58.60 11.16 10.96
C ILE A 1 58.66 10.78 9.48
N MET A 2 58.71 11.73 8.53
CA MET A 2 58.83 11.38 7.09
C MET A 2 60.10 10.61 6.72
N GLN A 3 61.24 10.85 7.40
CA GLN A 3 62.45 10.02 7.21
C GLN A 3 62.29 8.57 7.69
N GLN A 4 61.35 8.30 8.60
CA GLN A 4 61.13 6.98 9.19
C GLN A 4 60.01 6.21 8.48
N PHE A 5 58.95 6.90 8.03
CA PHE A 5 57.72 6.29 7.49
C PHE A 5 57.35 6.78 6.09
N GLY A 6 58.16 7.64 5.49
CA GLY A 6 57.85 8.26 4.19
C GLY A 6 58.39 7.53 2.97
N ASP A 7 59.08 6.40 3.17
CA ASP A 7 59.65 5.56 2.11
C ASP A 7 60.48 6.34 1.06
N GLY A 8 61.17 7.39 1.51
CA GLY A 8 61.98 8.25 0.65
C GLY A 8 61.19 9.27 -0.18
N LEU A 9 59.87 9.32 -0.04
CA LEU A 9 58.98 10.23 -0.76
C LEU A 9 58.58 11.45 0.10
N PRO A 10 58.37 12.62 -0.52
CA PRO A 10 57.85 13.80 0.18
C PRO A 10 56.39 13.59 0.64
N TYR A 11 55.96 14.39 1.61
CA TYR A 11 54.59 14.34 2.09
C TYR A 11 53.64 14.90 1.02
N GLU A 12 52.66 14.09 0.66
CA GLU A 12 51.54 14.47 -0.20
C GLU A 12 50.27 13.89 0.44
N ARG A 13 49.36 14.79 0.84
CA ARG A 13 48.19 14.42 1.64
C ARG A 13 47.36 13.33 0.96
N ASP A 14 47.02 13.53 -0.30
CA ASP A 14 46.10 12.65 -1.02
C ASP A 14 46.71 11.27 -1.22
N ARG A 15 48.00 11.19 -1.57
CA ARG A 15 48.74 9.93 -1.64
C ARG A 15 48.70 9.15 -0.32
N VAL A 16 49.09 9.80 0.79
CA VAL A 16 49.12 9.15 2.11
C VAL A 16 47.72 8.71 2.57
N VAL A 17 46.69 9.50 2.28
CA VAL A 17 45.29 9.14 2.57
C VAL A 17 44.85 7.94 1.74
N HIS A 18 45.16 7.90 0.45
CA HIS A 18 44.82 6.78 -0.42
C HIS A 18 45.54 5.48 -0.02
N GLU A 19 46.85 5.55 0.27
CA GLU A 19 47.63 4.42 0.79
C GLU A 19 47.05 3.88 2.11
N ALA A 20 46.72 4.78 3.04
CA ALA A 20 46.08 4.39 4.31
C ALA A 20 44.72 3.71 4.09
N ARG A 21 43.86 4.27 3.21
CA ARG A 21 42.57 3.67 2.85
C ARG A 21 42.73 2.28 2.21
N PHE A 22 43.72 2.11 1.35
CA PHE A 22 44.03 0.82 0.74
C PHE A 22 44.36 -0.23 1.81
N TYR A 23 45.25 0.07 2.75
CA TYR A 23 45.57 -0.85 3.84
C TYR A 23 44.39 -1.08 4.80
N MET A 24 43.53 -0.08 5.01
CA MET A 24 42.30 -0.26 5.77
C MET A 24 41.35 -1.26 5.09
N ALA A 25 41.18 -1.17 3.78
CA ALA A 25 40.37 -2.12 3.01
C ALA A 25 40.98 -3.53 3.05
N GLN A 26 42.28 -3.64 2.80
CA GLN A 26 43.00 -4.92 2.90
C GLN A 26 42.88 -5.53 4.31
N SER A 27 42.91 -4.71 5.36
CA SER A 27 42.72 -5.18 6.74
C SER A 27 41.31 -5.72 6.99
N ALA A 28 40.31 -5.15 6.34
CA ALA A 28 38.92 -5.62 6.42
C ALA A 28 38.75 -6.96 5.70
N GLU A 29 39.30 -7.10 4.49
CA GLU A 29 39.30 -8.37 3.75
C GLU A 29 40.06 -9.47 4.50
N ALA A 30 41.25 -9.16 5.03
CA ALA A 30 42.03 -10.08 5.84
C ALA A 30 41.29 -10.52 7.10
N MET A 31 40.53 -9.61 7.73
CA MET A 31 39.65 -9.92 8.87
C MET A 31 38.55 -10.92 8.48
N LEU A 32 37.93 -10.77 7.30
CA LEU A 32 36.93 -11.71 6.78
C LEU A 32 37.56 -13.08 6.45
N GLU A 33 38.75 -13.12 5.85
CA GLU A 33 39.43 -14.38 5.57
C GLU A 33 39.87 -15.09 6.86
N ALA A 34 40.31 -14.34 7.88
CA ALA A 34 40.62 -14.87 9.21
C ALA A 34 39.36 -15.44 9.89
N GLY A 35 38.25 -14.71 9.88
CA GLY A 35 36.98 -15.20 10.43
C GLY A 35 36.49 -16.50 9.76
N LYS A 36 36.73 -16.67 8.45
CA LYS A 36 36.50 -17.95 7.77
C LYS A 36 37.33 -19.10 8.34
N ARG A 37 38.60 -18.88 8.70
CA ARG A 37 39.45 -19.92 9.34
C ARG A 37 38.98 -20.19 10.77
N LEU A 38 38.53 -19.17 11.48
CA LEU A 38 37.95 -19.32 12.82
C LEU A 38 36.68 -20.18 12.79
N ILE A 39 35.83 -20.04 11.76
CA ILE A 39 34.68 -20.94 11.55
C ILE A 39 35.17 -22.38 11.37
N ILE A 40 36.16 -22.60 10.50
CA ILE A 40 36.71 -23.94 10.27
C ILE A 40 37.25 -24.54 11.58
N LEU A 41 38.04 -23.79 12.35
CA LEU A 41 38.53 -24.26 13.66
C LEU A 41 37.38 -24.60 14.61
N LYS A 42 36.37 -23.73 14.71
CA LYS A 42 35.21 -23.94 15.60
C LYS A 42 34.42 -25.20 15.25
N GLU A 43 34.30 -25.53 13.97
CA GLU A 43 33.58 -26.73 13.52
C GLU A 43 34.38 -28.03 13.70
N ASN A 44 35.72 -27.94 13.79
CA ASN A 44 36.59 -29.13 13.88
C ASN A 44 37.15 -29.38 15.30
N GLU A 45 37.08 -28.40 16.20
CA GLU A 45 37.64 -28.49 17.55
C GLU A 45 36.53 -28.49 18.63
N PRO A 46 36.69 -29.28 19.72
CA PRO A 46 35.82 -29.16 20.89
C PRO A 46 35.84 -27.73 21.45
N HIS A 47 34.69 -27.26 21.98
CA HIS A 47 34.54 -25.87 22.44
C HIS A 47 35.66 -25.38 23.37
N GLY A 48 36.12 -26.23 24.30
CA GLY A 48 37.21 -25.90 25.22
C GLY A 48 38.58 -25.74 24.54
N GLU A 49 38.90 -26.61 23.58
CA GLU A 49 40.15 -26.52 22.82
C GLU A 49 40.12 -25.33 21.85
N PHE A 50 38.97 -25.07 21.22
CA PHE A 50 38.77 -23.87 20.41
C PHE A 50 39.08 -22.58 21.20
N ILE A 51 38.57 -22.46 22.44
CA ILE A 51 38.86 -21.29 23.29
C ILE A 51 40.36 -21.20 23.59
N LYS A 52 41.02 -22.32 23.91
CA LYS A 52 42.47 -22.33 24.17
C LYS A 52 43.28 -21.87 22.96
N ILE A 53 42.94 -22.34 21.75
CA ILE A 53 43.59 -21.93 20.50
C ILE A 53 43.42 -20.42 20.30
N LEU A 54 42.20 -19.90 20.48
CA LEU A 54 41.93 -18.46 20.35
C LEU A 54 42.81 -17.62 21.29
N GLU A 55 42.86 -17.99 22.57
CA GLU A 55 43.54 -17.18 23.59
C GLU A 55 45.06 -17.37 23.58
N SER A 56 45.53 -18.61 23.41
CA SER A 56 46.94 -18.98 23.63
C SER A 56 47.77 -18.91 22.35
N GLU A 57 47.20 -19.28 21.20
CA GLU A 57 47.94 -19.33 19.93
C GLU A 57 47.67 -18.08 19.08
N LEU A 58 46.42 -17.61 19.06
CA LEU A 58 46.01 -16.48 18.21
C LEU A 58 45.97 -15.14 18.95
N GLY A 59 45.96 -15.13 20.29
CA GLY A 59 45.87 -13.91 21.09
C GLY A 59 44.55 -13.15 20.89
N LEU A 60 43.47 -13.84 20.52
CA LEU A 60 42.15 -13.27 20.23
C LEU A 60 41.16 -13.56 21.35
N ALA A 61 40.50 -12.51 21.83
CA ALA A 61 39.37 -12.66 22.73
C ALA A 61 38.19 -13.36 22.02
N TYR A 62 37.52 -14.29 22.70
CA TYR A 62 36.39 -15.04 22.15
C TYR A 62 35.33 -14.16 21.47
N ARG A 63 34.95 -13.04 22.09
CA ARG A 63 33.95 -12.11 21.53
C ARG A 63 34.39 -11.49 20.19
N THR A 64 35.68 -11.17 20.06
CA THR A 64 36.25 -10.64 18.81
C THR A 64 36.20 -11.72 17.73
N SER A 65 36.61 -12.94 18.07
CA SER A 65 36.55 -14.10 17.17
C SER A 65 35.15 -14.38 16.67
N VAL A 66 34.14 -14.34 17.56
CA VAL A 66 32.73 -14.51 17.18
C VAL A 66 32.27 -13.43 16.20
N ARG A 67 32.60 -12.15 16.46
CA ARG A 67 32.27 -11.07 15.52
C ARG A 67 32.93 -11.24 14.16
N MET A 68 34.20 -11.65 14.12
CA MET A 68 34.91 -11.95 12.87
C MET A 68 34.22 -13.09 12.12
N MET A 69 33.89 -14.20 12.80
CA MET A 69 33.16 -15.31 12.19
C MET A 69 31.81 -14.87 11.61
N GLN A 70 31.02 -14.09 12.37
CA GLN A 70 29.74 -13.59 11.90
C GLN A 70 29.87 -12.68 10.67
N ALA A 71 30.84 -11.76 10.69
CA ALA A 71 31.13 -10.90 9.55
C ALA A 71 31.55 -11.74 8.32
N SER A 72 32.41 -12.75 8.50
CA SER A 72 32.78 -13.66 7.42
C SER A 72 31.59 -14.43 6.86
N THR A 73 30.72 -14.98 7.71
CA THR A 73 29.51 -15.68 7.27
C THR A 73 28.59 -14.76 6.46
N LYS A 74 28.45 -13.50 6.88
CA LYS A 74 27.63 -12.48 6.21
C LYS A 74 28.23 -12.07 4.87
N TYR A 75 29.43 -11.48 4.89
CA TYR A 75 30.01 -10.84 3.71
C TYR A 75 30.60 -11.81 2.69
N LEU A 76 30.98 -13.02 3.10
CA LEU A 76 31.44 -14.07 2.17
C LEU A 76 30.30 -14.98 1.71
N SER A 77 29.05 -14.65 2.01
CA SER A 77 27.87 -15.34 1.47
C SER A 77 27.81 -15.22 -0.05
N PRO A 78 27.15 -16.14 -0.77
CA PRO A 78 26.97 -16.01 -2.22
C PRO A 78 26.33 -14.68 -2.65
N ALA A 79 25.47 -14.11 -1.81
CA ALA A 79 24.77 -12.86 -2.08
C ALA A 79 25.71 -11.63 -2.01
N LEU A 80 26.61 -11.59 -1.01
CA LEU A 80 27.44 -10.40 -0.75
C LEU A 80 28.90 -10.52 -1.19
N LYS A 81 29.37 -11.74 -1.48
CA LYS A 81 30.77 -11.97 -1.87
C LYS A 81 31.25 -11.09 -3.04
N PRO A 82 30.45 -10.84 -4.10
CA PRO A 82 30.86 -9.93 -5.18
C PRO A 82 31.09 -8.49 -4.71
N ASN A 83 30.38 -8.06 -3.66
CA ASN A 83 30.36 -6.69 -3.14
C ASN A 83 31.44 -6.45 -2.07
N VAL A 84 32.16 -7.48 -1.63
CA VAL A 84 33.21 -7.39 -0.60
C VAL A 84 34.26 -6.34 -0.91
N PRO A 85 34.84 -6.23 -2.13
CA PRO A 85 35.85 -5.21 -2.41
C PRO A 85 35.33 -3.78 -2.20
N THR A 86 34.07 -3.54 -2.58
CA THR A 86 33.40 -2.24 -2.41
C THR A 86 33.12 -1.95 -0.94
N LEU A 87 32.52 -2.91 -0.22
CA LEU A 87 32.16 -2.74 1.19
C LEU A 87 33.40 -2.69 2.11
N ALA A 88 34.45 -3.43 1.78
CA ALA A 88 35.71 -3.44 2.53
C ALA A 88 36.39 -2.08 2.56
N HIS A 89 36.15 -1.22 1.55
CA HIS A 89 36.65 0.16 1.53
C HIS A 89 36.25 0.96 2.78
N LEU A 90 35.07 0.66 3.35
CA LEU A 90 34.58 1.31 4.56
C LEU A 90 35.39 0.94 5.82
N GLY A 91 36.20 -0.13 5.74
CA GLY A 91 37.02 -0.64 6.82
C GLY A 91 36.26 -1.50 7.84
N LYS A 92 37.03 -2.28 8.62
CA LYS A 92 36.50 -3.30 9.55
C LYS A 92 35.44 -2.81 10.53
N ALA A 93 35.57 -1.58 11.03
CA ALA A 93 34.69 -1.07 12.06
C ALA A 93 33.28 -0.78 11.51
N LYS A 94 33.19 -0.24 10.29
CA LYS A 94 31.90 0.04 9.64
C LYS A 94 31.23 -1.25 9.16
N LEU A 95 32.02 -2.24 8.69
CA LEU A 95 31.49 -3.58 8.41
C LEU A 95 30.84 -4.23 9.64
N PHE A 96 31.39 -4.06 10.84
CA PHE A 96 30.75 -4.58 12.05
C PHE A 96 29.46 -3.88 12.45
N GLU A 97 29.23 -2.63 12.03
CA GLU A 97 27.95 -1.97 12.25
C GLU A 97 26.93 -2.39 11.18
N LEU A 98 27.38 -2.52 9.93
CA LEU A 98 26.55 -2.89 8.78
C LEU A 98 26.14 -4.37 8.74
N MET A 99 26.83 -5.26 9.46
CA MET A 99 26.56 -6.72 9.41
C MET A 99 25.13 -7.12 9.83
N THR A 100 24.41 -6.20 10.47
CA THR A 100 23.03 -6.40 10.94
C THR A 100 21.96 -5.93 9.96
N GLU A 101 22.34 -5.25 8.87
CA GLU A 101 21.42 -4.87 7.79
C GLU A 101 21.19 -6.06 6.85
N ASP A 102 20.16 -5.97 6.01
CA ASP A 102 19.79 -7.05 5.09
C ASP A 102 20.79 -7.22 3.94
N ASP A 103 20.94 -8.46 3.44
CA ASP A 103 21.89 -8.75 2.36
C ASP A 103 21.55 -7.96 1.08
N GLU A 104 20.26 -7.80 0.78
CA GLU A 104 19.79 -7.04 -0.38
C GLU A 104 20.13 -5.55 -0.24
N GLU A 105 19.85 -4.94 0.90
CA GLU A 105 20.18 -3.52 1.16
C GLU A 105 21.70 -3.26 1.09
N LEU A 106 22.52 -4.20 1.57
CA LEU A 106 23.98 -4.08 1.50
C LEU A 106 24.53 -4.28 0.08
N ALA A 107 23.91 -5.15 -0.71
CA ALA A 107 24.23 -5.30 -2.12
C ALA A 107 23.86 -4.02 -2.89
N GLU A 108 22.66 -3.48 -2.66
CA GLU A 108 22.22 -2.21 -3.23
C GLU A 108 23.16 -1.06 -2.86
N LEU A 109 23.57 -0.95 -1.59
CA LEU A 109 24.54 0.05 -1.15
C LEU A 109 25.85 0.00 -1.96
N ALA A 110 26.35 -1.22 -2.22
CA ALA A 110 27.55 -1.41 -3.01
C ALA A 110 27.36 -1.09 -4.51
N ASP A 111 26.14 -1.21 -5.02
CA ASP A 111 25.77 -0.85 -6.39
C ASP A 111 25.37 0.64 -6.55
N GLY A 112 25.55 1.46 -5.50
CA GLY A 112 25.28 2.89 -5.50
C GLY A 112 23.91 3.31 -4.97
N GLY A 113 23.16 2.36 -4.42
CA GLY A 113 21.95 2.59 -3.65
C GLY A 113 22.24 3.12 -2.24
N THR A 114 21.31 2.87 -1.31
CA THR A 114 21.39 3.38 0.06
C THR A 114 21.04 2.33 1.08
N VAL A 115 21.67 2.41 2.25
CA VAL A 115 21.27 1.65 3.45
C VAL A 115 20.83 2.63 4.52
N ALA A 116 19.66 2.44 5.13
CA ALA A 116 19.10 3.40 6.08
C ALA A 116 19.05 4.86 5.55
N GLY A 117 18.88 5.03 4.23
CA GLY A 117 18.89 6.34 3.56
C GLY A 117 20.28 6.98 3.39
N LEU A 118 21.36 6.26 3.66
CA LEU A 118 22.75 6.71 3.51
C LEU A 118 23.38 6.07 2.29
N THR A 119 24.08 6.88 1.47
CA THR A 119 24.90 6.35 0.36
C THR A 119 26.22 5.79 0.88
N LEU A 120 26.92 5.03 0.04
CA LEU A 120 28.26 4.52 0.37
C LEU A 120 29.24 5.65 0.75
N ASP A 121 29.17 6.78 0.04
CA ASP A 121 29.98 7.98 0.31
C ASP A 121 29.64 8.64 1.64
N ASP A 122 28.35 8.71 2.01
CA ASP A 122 27.93 9.22 3.32
C ASP A 122 28.50 8.35 4.43
N VAL A 123 28.37 7.03 4.26
CA VAL A 123 28.92 6.04 5.20
C VAL A 123 30.43 6.16 5.28
N ASP A 124 31.17 6.40 4.18
CA ASP A 124 32.63 6.62 4.20
C ASP A 124 33.02 7.90 4.96
N ARG A 125 32.28 8.99 4.75
CA ARG A 125 32.61 10.30 5.35
C ARG A 125 32.31 10.40 6.84
N MET A 126 31.31 9.67 7.33
CA MET A 126 30.93 9.71 8.74
C MET A 126 31.82 8.81 9.61
N SER A 127 31.81 9.11 10.90
CA SER A 127 32.43 8.27 11.92
C SER A 127 31.60 7.00 12.18
N VAL A 128 32.25 5.97 12.73
CA VAL A 128 31.58 4.72 13.13
C VAL A 128 30.46 4.98 14.17
N ARG A 129 30.63 6.01 15.01
CA ARG A 129 29.64 6.39 16.02
C ARG A 129 28.39 6.99 15.37
N GLU A 130 28.57 7.86 14.39
CA GLU A 130 27.47 8.46 13.63
C GLU A 130 26.73 7.39 12.83
N LEU A 131 27.46 6.48 12.16
CA LEU A 131 26.87 5.35 11.45
C LEU A 131 26.00 4.50 12.39
N ARG A 132 26.53 4.09 13.54
CA ARG A 132 25.76 3.32 14.52
C ARG A 132 24.49 4.04 14.97
N GLN A 133 24.57 5.36 15.17
CA GLN A 133 23.41 6.15 15.58
C GLN A 133 22.37 6.22 14.46
N ALA A 134 22.78 6.49 13.22
CA ALA A 134 21.89 6.55 12.07
C ALA A 134 21.17 5.21 11.83
N LEU A 135 21.89 4.07 11.88
CA LEU A 135 21.28 2.75 11.74
C LEU A 135 20.25 2.46 12.84
N ARG A 136 20.50 2.91 14.08
CA ARG A 136 19.53 2.78 15.19
C ARG A 136 18.30 3.63 14.97
N GLU A 137 18.46 4.89 14.61
CA GLU A 137 17.35 5.81 14.35
C GLU A 137 16.48 5.32 13.18
N ALA A 138 17.10 4.81 12.11
CA ALA A 138 16.39 4.23 10.98
C ALA A 138 15.55 3.01 11.40
N ARG A 139 16.09 2.11 12.24
CA ARG A 139 15.34 0.97 12.77
C ARG A 139 14.22 1.38 13.69
N GLU A 140 14.45 2.33 14.59
CA GLU A 140 13.42 2.84 15.50
C GLU A 140 12.28 3.49 14.71
N THR A 141 12.62 4.26 13.66
CA THR A 141 11.65 4.88 12.77
C THR A 141 10.86 3.83 11.99
N ASN A 142 11.51 2.83 11.40
CA ASN A 142 10.83 1.73 10.71
C ASN A 142 9.91 0.96 11.66
N ALA A 143 10.37 0.62 12.87
CA ALA A 143 9.55 -0.04 13.87
C ALA A 143 8.34 0.82 14.31
N ALA A 144 8.52 2.13 14.46
CA ALA A 144 7.43 3.05 14.78
C ALA A 144 6.40 3.12 13.64
N GLN A 145 6.86 3.20 12.39
CA GLN A 145 6.00 3.18 11.20
C GLN A 145 5.21 1.87 11.09
N GLN A 146 5.86 0.72 11.30
CA GLN A 146 5.21 -0.58 11.29
C GLN A 146 4.14 -0.69 12.39
N ARG A 147 4.38 -0.17 13.60
CA ARG A 147 3.36 -0.12 14.66
C ARG A 147 2.17 0.74 14.26
N VAL A 148 2.40 1.92 13.71
CA VAL A 148 1.31 2.80 13.24
C VAL A 148 0.51 2.14 12.12
N LEU A 149 1.18 1.43 11.21
CA LEU A 149 0.51 0.67 10.15
C LEU A 149 -0.31 -0.49 10.72
N ALA A 150 0.22 -1.24 11.68
CA ALA A 150 -0.51 -2.30 12.36
C ALA A 150 -1.73 -1.76 13.12
N ASP A 151 -1.58 -0.69 13.89
CA ASP A 151 -2.68 -0.02 14.60
C ASP A 151 -3.75 0.49 13.63
N LYS A 152 -3.33 1.02 12.46
CA LYS A 152 -4.24 1.45 11.40
C LYS A 152 -4.97 0.26 10.79
N ASN A 153 -4.26 -0.83 10.51
CA ASN A 153 -4.86 -2.05 9.95
C ASN A 153 -5.86 -2.66 10.93
N GLU A 154 -5.50 -2.78 12.21
CA GLU A 154 -6.42 -3.27 13.25
C GLU A 154 -7.64 -2.36 13.38
N LYS A 155 -7.47 -1.03 13.30
CA LYS A 155 -8.61 -0.10 13.28
C LYS A 155 -9.48 -0.31 12.05
N ILE A 156 -8.89 -0.47 10.86
CA ILE A 156 -9.62 -0.77 9.62
C ILE A 156 -10.40 -2.07 9.79
N ASP A 157 -9.77 -3.13 10.30
CA ASP A 157 -10.41 -4.42 10.56
C ASP A 157 -11.52 -4.30 11.62
N SER A 158 -11.32 -3.49 12.65
CA SER A 158 -12.33 -3.21 13.67
C SER A 158 -13.52 -2.43 13.10
N LEU A 159 -13.28 -1.52 12.15
CA LEU A 159 -14.31 -0.72 11.52
C LEU A 159 -15.07 -1.54 10.47
N SER A 160 -14.37 -2.36 9.68
CA SER A 160 -14.99 -3.31 8.74
C SER A 160 -15.85 -4.31 9.49
N THR A 161 -15.33 -4.92 10.56
CA THR A 161 -16.12 -5.84 11.40
C THR A 161 -17.28 -5.16 12.12
N ARG A 162 -17.17 -3.88 12.53
CA ARG A 162 -18.32 -3.11 13.07
C ARG A 162 -19.34 -2.80 11.99
N LEU A 163 -18.91 -2.51 10.76
CA LEU A 163 -19.79 -2.29 9.62
C LEU A 163 -20.54 -3.59 9.29
N GLU A 164 -19.86 -4.73 9.28
CA GLU A 164 -20.46 -6.07 9.15
C GLU A 164 -21.36 -6.45 10.32
N LYS A 165 -21.00 -6.11 11.57
CA LYS A 165 -21.84 -6.41 12.74
C LYS A 165 -23.09 -5.53 12.80
N LYS A 166 -23.02 -4.28 12.32
CA LYS A 166 -24.21 -3.44 12.08
C LYS A 166 -25.11 -4.00 10.96
N SER A 167 -24.58 -4.85 10.07
CA SER A 167 -25.37 -5.55 9.04
C SER A 167 -25.93 -6.91 9.48
N ARG A 168 -25.81 -7.31 10.77
CA ARG A 168 -26.42 -8.55 11.29
C ARG A 168 -27.88 -8.42 11.72
N ILE A 169 -28.69 -7.73 10.92
CA ILE A 169 -30.13 -8.00 10.79
C ILE A 169 -30.39 -8.09 9.28
N GLN A 170 -30.36 -9.32 8.76
CA GLN A 170 -30.55 -9.71 7.35
C GLN A 170 -29.48 -9.23 6.33
N PRO A 171 -29.13 -10.08 5.34
CA PRO A 171 -27.99 -9.86 4.44
C PRO A 171 -28.23 -8.62 3.56
N PRO A 172 -27.19 -7.79 3.26
CA PRO A 172 -27.35 -6.69 2.33
C PRO A 172 -27.32 -7.23 0.89
N GLU A 173 -28.50 -7.27 0.26
CA GLU A 173 -28.61 -7.33 -1.20
C GLU A 173 -28.11 -6.01 -1.85
N PRO A 174 -27.79 -5.99 -3.15
CA PRO A 174 -27.32 -4.83 -3.95
C PRO A 174 -28.32 -3.65 -4.03
N ASP A 175 -28.96 -3.27 -2.93
CA ASP A 175 -30.18 -2.48 -2.90
C ASP A 175 -29.98 -1.08 -2.29
N GLU A 176 -28.91 -0.75 -1.56
CA GLU A 176 -28.78 0.61 -0.99
C GLU A 176 -28.40 1.67 -2.04
N GLU A 177 -27.51 1.35 -2.98
CA GLU A 177 -27.23 2.23 -4.11
C GLU A 177 -28.41 2.29 -5.08
N VAL A 178 -29.09 1.15 -5.30
CA VAL A 178 -30.31 1.09 -6.12
C VAL A 178 -31.47 1.84 -5.46
N LYS A 179 -31.60 1.82 -4.12
CA LYS A 179 -32.60 2.62 -3.38
C LYS A 179 -32.32 4.11 -3.49
N LYS A 180 -31.07 4.54 -3.35
CA LYS A 180 -30.71 5.95 -3.56
C LYS A 180 -31.00 6.39 -4.98
N LEU A 181 -30.60 5.58 -5.96
CA LEU A 181 -30.85 5.87 -7.37
C LEU A 181 -32.35 5.86 -7.68
N ARG A 182 -33.13 4.94 -7.09
CA ARG A 182 -34.60 4.93 -7.19
C ARG A 182 -35.21 6.18 -6.56
N ALA A 183 -34.75 6.60 -5.39
CA ALA A 183 -35.23 7.81 -4.74
C ALA A 183 -34.95 9.07 -5.57
N GLU A 184 -33.76 9.16 -6.18
CA GLU A 184 -33.39 10.25 -7.10
C GLU A 184 -34.25 10.23 -8.37
N VAL A 185 -34.45 9.07 -8.99
CA VAL A 185 -35.31 8.91 -10.18
C VAL A 185 -36.78 9.23 -9.85
N THR A 186 -37.28 8.82 -8.68
CA THR A 186 -38.63 9.17 -8.23
C THR A 186 -38.77 10.68 -7.99
N ALA A 187 -37.77 11.34 -7.42
CA ALA A 187 -37.80 12.79 -7.23
C ALA A 187 -37.88 13.54 -8.57
N LEU A 188 -37.08 13.13 -9.57
CA LEU A 188 -37.13 13.69 -10.93
C LEU A 188 -38.50 13.46 -11.62
N ALA A 189 -39.09 12.28 -11.43
CA ALA A 189 -40.42 11.99 -11.98
C ALA A 189 -41.51 12.87 -11.35
N VAL A 190 -41.49 13.05 -10.03
CA VAL A 190 -42.44 13.92 -9.30
C VAL A 190 -42.25 15.38 -9.72
N GLU A 191 -41.02 15.84 -9.92
CA GLU A 191 -40.75 17.20 -10.41
C GLU A 191 -41.35 17.41 -11.82
N ALA A 192 -41.11 16.47 -12.74
CA ALA A 192 -41.68 16.52 -14.09
C ALA A 192 -43.22 16.49 -14.07
N GLU A 193 -43.82 15.65 -13.24
CA GLU A 193 -45.27 15.61 -13.06
C GLU A 193 -45.80 16.95 -12.52
N SER A 194 -45.15 17.52 -11.50
CA SER A 194 -45.56 18.80 -10.92
C SER A 194 -45.47 19.96 -11.93
N ALA A 195 -44.48 19.93 -12.82
CA ALA A 195 -44.33 20.93 -13.87
C ALA A 195 -45.51 20.87 -14.87
N ILE A 196 -46.02 19.68 -15.15
CA ILE A 196 -47.19 19.50 -16.02
C ILE A 196 -48.48 19.80 -15.25
N ALA A 197 -48.74 19.06 -14.17
CA ALA A 197 -50.02 19.10 -13.46
C ALA A 197 -50.30 20.44 -12.78
N VAL A 198 -49.28 21.12 -12.26
CA VAL A 198 -49.46 22.37 -11.50
C VAL A 198 -49.06 23.59 -12.35
N ARG A 199 -47.82 23.63 -12.84
CA ARG A 199 -47.30 24.84 -13.51
C ARG A 199 -47.94 25.07 -14.87
N LEU A 200 -48.02 24.04 -15.72
CA LEU A 200 -48.62 24.18 -17.05
C LEU A 200 -50.13 24.41 -16.96
N SER A 201 -50.83 23.71 -16.06
CA SER A 201 -52.25 23.94 -15.80
C SER A 201 -52.54 25.38 -15.36
N SER A 202 -51.77 25.91 -14.40
CA SER A 202 -51.93 27.31 -13.95
C SER A 202 -51.62 28.33 -15.06
N ALA A 203 -50.62 28.05 -15.90
CA ALA A 203 -50.31 28.89 -17.07
C ALA A 203 -51.45 28.87 -18.10
N PHE A 204 -52.07 27.71 -18.33
CA PHE A 204 -53.24 27.57 -19.19
C PHE A 204 -54.46 28.27 -18.62
N GLU A 205 -54.71 28.17 -17.32
CA GLU A 205 -55.78 28.93 -16.64
C GLU A 205 -55.57 30.45 -16.78
N THR A 206 -54.34 30.92 -16.57
CA THR A 206 -53.99 32.34 -16.74
C THR A 206 -54.18 32.79 -18.18
N LEU A 207 -53.78 31.98 -19.16
CA LEU A 207 -53.98 32.25 -20.59
C LEU A 207 -55.49 32.30 -20.93
N CYS A 208 -56.27 31.35 -20.43
CA CYS A 208 -57.72 31.33 -20.60
C CYS A 208 -58.39 32.55 -19.97
N ALA A 209 -57.98 32.95 -18.76
CA ALA A 209 -58.48 34.14 -18.08
C ALA A 209 -58.17 35.41 -18.88
N TYR A 210 -56.92 35.55 -19.36
CA TYR A 210 -56.52 36.67 -20.20
C TYR A 210 -57.30 36.72 -21.52
N CYS A 211 -57.50 35.58 -22.18
CA CYS A 211 -58.31 35.50 -23.39
C CYS A 211 -59.77 35.89 -23.14
N ALA A 212 -60.35 35.46 -22.01
CA ALA A 212 -61.71 35.80 -21.62
C ALA A 212 -61.89 37.29 -21.30
N GLU A 213 -60.93 37.90 -20.59
CA GLU A 213 -60.96 39.33 -20.27
C GLU A 213 -60.82 40.22 -21.52
N ASN A 214 -60.03 39.79 -22.51
CA ASN A 214 -59.76 40.55 -23.72
C ASN A 214 -60.67 40.20 -24.91
N MET A 215 -61.69 39.35 -24.72
CA MET A 215 -62.60 38.88 -25.77
C MET A 215 -61.87 38.22 -26.97
N ILE A 216 -60.77 37.52 -26.68
CA ILE A 216 -59.98 36.76 -27.67
C ILE A 216 -60.39 35.29 -27.56
N ASP A 217 -60.58 34.61 -28.70
CA ASP A 217 -60.83 33.18 -28.71
C ASP A 217 -59.67 32.42 -28.05
N THR A 218 -59.99 31.52 -27.13
CA THR A 218 -58.98 30.69 -26.45
C THR A 218 -58.25 29.84 -27.49
N PRO A 219 -56.91 29.91 -27.58
CA PRO A 219 -56.13 29.20 -28.59
C PRO A 219 -56.02 27.70 -28.23
N ARG A 220 -57.14 26.98 -28.37
CA ARG A 220 -57.25 25.56 -27.98
C ARG A 220 -56.31 24.66 -28.77
N ASP A 221 -56.13 24.93 -30.06
CA ASP A 221 -55.22 24.14 -30.93
C ASP A 221 -53.76 24.29 -30.49
N PHE A 222 -53.37 25.47 -30.01
CA PHE A 222 -52.04 25.71 -29.47
C PHE A 222 -51.83 24.94 -28.16
N MET A 223 -52.80 25.01 -27.24
CA MET A 223 -52.75 24.27 -25.98
C MET A 223 -52.72 22.75 -26.23
N ALA A 224 -53.55 22.26 -27.15
CA ALA A 224 -53.58 20.86 -27.56
C ALA A 224 -52.23 20.41 -28.18
N GLY A 225 -51.62 21.24 -29.03
CA GLY A 225 -50.31 20.96 -29.61
C GLY A 225 -49.20 20.79 -28.56
N LEU A 226 -49.19 21.64 -27.53
CA LEU A 226 -48.23 21.53 -26.42
C LEU A 226 -48.42 20.23 -25.61
N VAL A 227 -49.68 19.85 -25.33
CA VAL A 227 -49.98 18.59 -24.64
C VAL A 227 -49.60 17.38 -25.49
N CYS A 228 -49.93 17.38 -26.79
CA CYS A 228 -49.53 16.31 -27.72
C CYS A 228 -48.00 16.14 -27.80
N GLN A 229 -47.23 17.23 -27.70
CA GLN A 229 -45.77 17.15 -27.68
C GLN A 229 -45.27 16.44 -26.41
N LEU A 230 -45.83 16.77 -25.24
CA LEU A 230 -45.49 16.11 -23.97
C LEU A 230 -45.84 14.62 -23.98
N GLU A 231 -47.01 14.27 -24.52
CA GLU A 231 -47.43 12.87 -24.70
C GLU A 231 -46.48 12.10 -25.63
N SER A 232 -46.02 12.75 -26.71
CA SER A 232 -45.03 12.16 -27.62
C SER A 232 -43.70 11.89 -26.93
N THR A 233 -43.22 12.82 -26.10
CA THR A 233 -41.99 12.65 -25.31
C THR A 233 -42.12 11.51 -24.30
N ALA A 234 -43.25 11.40 -23.60
CA ALA A 234 -43.51 10.29 -22.68
C ALA A 234 -43.54 8.93 -23.42
N ARG A 235 -44.14 8.88 -24.62
CA ARG A 235 -44.16 7.67 -25.46
C ARG A 235 -42.76 7.30 -25.97
N SER A 236 -41.93 8.30 -26.30
CA SER A 236 -40.52 8.06 -26.65
C SER A 236 -39.74 7.42 -25.50
N LEU A 237 -39.93 7.91 -24.26
CA LEU A 237 -39.29 7.30 -23.07
C LEU A 237 -39.71 5.83 -22.90
N ARG A 238 -41.01 5.53 -23.07
CA ARG A 238 -41.51 4.14 -23.03
C ARG A 238 -40.82 3.26 -24.08
N SER A 239 -40.71 3.74 -25.32
CA SER A 239 -40.05 2.98 -26.39
C SER A 239 -38.55 2.79 -26.15
N THR A 240 -37.86 3.77 -25.56
CA THR A 240 -36.42 3.66 -25.27
C THR A 240 -36.12 2.63 -24.19
N PHE A 241 -37.02 2.50 -23.21
CA PHE A 241 -36.83 1.59 -22.07
C PHE A 241 -37.68 0.31 -22.16
N ASP A 242 -38.33 0.06 -23.31
CA ASP A 242 -39.20 -1.11 -23.56
C ASP A 242 -40.28 -1.31 -22.47
N LEU A 243 -40.96 -0.21 -22.10
CA LEU A 243 -41.93 -0.18 -21.01
C LEU A 243 -43.37 -0.39 -21.52
N PRO A 244 -44.20 -1.22 -20.85
CA PRO A 244 -45.61 -1.37 -21.19
C PRO A 244 -46.43 -0.11 -20.86
N ASP A 245 -47.58 0.07 -21.52
CA ASP A 245 -48.45 1.22 -21.32
C ASP A 245 -49.14 1.24 -19.94
N GLU A 246 -49.26 0.06 -19.31
CA GLU A 246 -49.77 -0.15 -17.96
C GLU A 246 -48.73 -0.93 -17.12
N PRO A 247 -48.61 -0.65 -15.81
CA PRO A 247 -47.78 -1.46 -14.93
C PRO A 247 -48.28 -2.92 -14.95
N THR A 248 -47.45 -3.86 -15.39
CA THR A 248 -47.77 -5.31 -15.43
C THR A 248 -47.77 -5.97 -14.04
N GLY A 249 -47.75 -5.18 -12.96
CA GLY A 249 -47.87 -5.64 -11.59
C GLY A 249 -49.33 -5.93 -11.23
N ASN A 250 -49.69 -7.20 -11.17
CA ASN A 250 -50.98 -7.65 -10.63
C ASN A 250 -51.20 -7.00 -9.24
N ALA A 251 -52.30 -6.26 -9.05
CA ALA A 251 -52.59 -5.56 -7.79
C ALA A 251 -52.95 -6.50 -6.61
N ALA A 252 -53.00 -7.82 -6.84
CA ALA A 252 -53.29 -8.84 -5.84
C ALA A 252 -52.06 -9.74 -5.60
N PRO A 253 -51.73 -10.05 -4.34
CA PRO A 253 -50.67 -11.01 -3.99
C PRO A 253 -50.87 -12.39 -4.63
N SER A 254 -49.77 -13.09 -4.97
CA SER A 254 -49.79 -14.37 -5.70
C SER A 254 -50.65 -15.48 -5.06
N TRP A 255 -50.83 -15.47 -3.73
CA TRP A 255 -51.68 -16.43 -3.00
C TRP A 255 -53.19 -16.23 -3.19
N LEU A 256 -53.61 -15.12 -3.82
CA LEU A 256 -55.02 -14.83 -4.16
C LEU A 256 -55.37 -15.26 -5.59
N THR A 257 -54.36 -15.57 -6.42
CA THR A 257 -54.49 -15.98 -7.82
C THR A 257 -54.12 -17.45 -8.05
N GLU A 258 -53.78 -18.19 -6.99
CA GLU A 258 -53.64 -19.64 -7.08
C GLU A 258 -55.02 -20.29 -7.30
N PRO A 259 -55.21 -21.11 -8.35
CA PRO A 259 -56.45 -21.87 -8.52
C PRO A 259 -56.61 -22.84 -7.34
N THR A 260 -57.82 -22.91 -6.76
CA THR A 260 -58.14 -23.82 -5.64
C THR A 260 -57.64 -25.24 -5.93
N PRO A 261 -56.88 -25.86 -5.02
CA PRO A 261 -56.34 -27.19 -5.24
C PRO A 261 -57.49 -28.19 -5.42
N GLN A 262 -57.48 -28.92 -6.53
CA GLN A 262 -58.41 -30.03 -6.74
C GLN A 262 -58.04 -31.15 -5.76
N ILE A 263 -58.87 -31.32 -4.73
CA ILE A 263 -58.79 -32.48 -3.85
C ILE A 263 -59.34 -33.66 -4.64
N ASN A 264 -58.47 -34.49 -5.19
CA ASN A 264 -58.85 -35.80 -5.69
C ASN A 264 -59.31 -36.65 -4.49
N GLY A 265 -60.62 -36.76 -4.33
CA GLY A 265 -61.21 -37.68 -3.38
C GLY A 265 -60.75 -39.10 -3.68
N LEU A 266 -60.24 -39.77 -2.66
CA LEU A 266 -60.15 -41.23 -2.62
C LEU A 266 -61.60 -41.77 -2.70
N GLU A 267 -61.97 -42.31 -3.85
CA GLU A 267 -63.12 -43.21 -3.93
C GLU A 267 -62.82 -44.48 -3.12
N ALA A 268 -63.81 -44.88 -2.33
CA ALA A 268 -63.81 -46.07 -1.48
C ALA A 268 -64.05 -47.35 -2.29
#